data_AF-A0A3Q0SWN7-F1
#
_entry.id   AF-A0A3Q0SWN7-F1
#
_cell.length_a   1.000
_cell.length_b   1.000
_cell.length_c   1.000
_cell.angle_alpha   90.00
_cell.angle_beta   90.00
_cell.angle_gamma   90.00
#
_symmetry.space_group_name_H-M   'P 1'
#
loop_
_entity.id
_entity.type
_entity.pdbx_description
1 polymer ?
#
loop_
_entity_poly.entity_id
_entity_poly.type
_entity_poly.pdbx_seq_one_letter_code
_entity_poly.pdbx_strand_id
1 'polypeptide(L)'
;MDCGAANPDPSATLSQKGIKLVQEGQYAQAVSMFTEAIKCDPKDYRFFGNRSYCYYCLEQYPQALADAERSIQLAPEWPKGYFRKGSALMVNNLLKSIMANSLTVYCEEAVNNLLNCKVLQLMVISTHKHFVDLVINLYAFFPVTAVT
;
A
#
# COMPACT_ATOMS: atom_id res chain seq x y z
N MET A 1 4.95 -38.91 25.01
CA MET A 1 4.24 -37.63 24.94
C MET A 1 5.10 -36.72 24.10
N ASP A 2 4.87 -36.69 22.79
CA ASP A 2 5.64 -35.88 21.85
C ASP A 2 4.68 -34.83 21.29
N CYS A 3 4.58 -33.69 21.98
CA CYS A 3 3.76 -32.56 21.55
C CYS A 3 4.55 -31.81 20.49
N GLY A 4 4.22 -32.08 19.23
CA GLY A 4 4.87 -31.52 18.05
C GLY A 4 5.11 -30.03 18.15
N ALA A 5 6.39 -29.66 18.08
CA ALA A 5 6.79 -28.28 17.83
C ALA A 5 6.10 -27.80 16.55
N ALA A 6 5.24 -26.80 16.68
CA ALA A 6 4.71 -26.07 15.54
C ALA A 6 5.90 -25.52 14.75
N ASN A 7 6.21 -26.12 13.61
CA ASN A 7 7.23 -25.58 12.71
C ASN A 7 6.81 -24.14 12.37
N PRO A 8 7.62 -23.12 12.71
CA PRO A 8 7.29 -21.75 12.38
C PRO A 8 7.20 -21.62 10.86
N ASP A 9 6.13 -21.02 10.37
CA ASP A 9 5.98 -20.73 8.94
C ASP A 9 7.22 -19.93 8.47
N PRO A 10 7.98 -20.45 7.49
CA PRO A 10 9.16 -19.77 6.97
C PRO A 10 8.85 -18.34 6.51
N SER A 11 7.69 -18.11 5.89
CA SER A 11 7.28 -16.81 5.40
C SER A 11 7.04 -15.81 6.53
N ALA A 12 6.39 -16.25 7.63
CA ALA A 12 6.14 -15.43 8.81
C ALA A 12 7.46 -15.05 9.52
N THR A 13 8.39 -16.00 9.63
CA THR A 13 9.71 -15.77 10.23
C THR A 13 10.53 -14.76 9.43
N LEU A 14 10.53 -14.89 8.10
CA LEU A 14 11.19 -13.95 7.19
C LEU A 14 10.57 -12.56 7.27
N SER A 15 9.24 -12.47 7.31
CA SER A 15 8.51 -11.21 7.45
C SER A 15 8.84 -10.50 8.77
N GLN A 16 8.91 -11.24 9.88
CA GLN A 16 9.26 -10.66 11.18
C GLN A 16 10.70 -10.12 11.21
N LYS A 17 11.65 -10.83 10.60
CA LYS A 17 13.02 -10.34 10.38
C LYS A 17 13.03 -9.07 9.53
N GLY A 18 12.27 -9.06 8.43
CA GLY A 18 12.11 -7.90 7.56
C GLY A 18 11.58 -6.68 8.32
N ILE A 19 10.55 -6.85 9.14
CA ILE A 19 9.98 -5.77 9.97
C ILE A 19 11.01 -5.23 10.97
N LYS A 20 11.80 -6.10 11.60
CA LYS A 20 12.87 -5.67 12.51
C LYS A 20 13.92 -4.83 11.79
N LEU A 21 14.36 -5.27 10.61
CA LEU A 21 15.30 -4.51 9.78
C LEU A 21 14.74 -3.15 9.34
N VAL A 22 13.43 -3.07 9.07
CA VAL A 22 12.76 -1.78 8.81
C VAL A 22 12.82 -0.85 10.01
N GLN A 23 12.61 -1.37 11.23
CA GLN A 23 12.72 -0.58 12.46
C GLN A 23 14.15 -0.09 12.72
N GLU A 24 15.14 -0.85 12.27
CA GLU A 24 16.57 -0.51 12.33
C GLU A 24 17.03 0.40 11.16
N GLY A 25 16.13 0.76 10.24
CA GLY A 25 16.44 1.58 9.05
C GLY A 25 17.20 0.83 7.95
N GLN A 26 17.36 -0.48 8.06
CA GLN A 26 18.09 -1.32 7.10
C GLN A 26 17.18 -1.79 5.95
N TYR A 27 16.69 -0.84 5.16
CA TYR A 27 15.66 -1.09 4.15
C TYR A 27 16.09 -2.05 3.04
N ALA A 28 17.35 -2.01 2.58
CA ALA A 28 17.84 -2.92 1.53
C ALA A 28 17.84 -4.39 1.99
N GLN A 29 18.23 -4.65 3.24
CA GLN A 29 18.18 -6.00 3.81
C GLN A 29 16.74 -6.44 4.05
N ALA A 30 15.87 -5.51 4.48
CA ALA A 30 14.44 -5.79 4.61
C ALA A 30 13.79 -6.19 3.28
N VAL A 31 14.16 -5.53 2.17
CA VAL A 31 13.71 -5.93 0.81
C VAL A 31 14.06 -7.38 0.49
N SER A 32 15.28 -7.81 0.85
CA SER A 32 15.71 -9.20 0.65
C SER A 32 14.84 -10.16 1.45
N MET A 33 14.59 -9.87 2.73
CA MET A 33 13.73 -10.70 3.59
C MET A 33 12.30 -10.80 3.08
N PHE A 34 11.69 -9.69 2.64
CA PHE A 34 10.34 -9.72 2.06
C PHE A 34 10.31 -10.43 0.71
N THR A 35 11.38 -10.36 -0.08
CA THR A 35 11.47 -11.07 -1.35
C THR A 35 11.52 -12.58 -1.14
N GLU A 36 12.30 -13.06 -0.15
CA GLU A 36 12.28 -14.45 0.26
C GLU A 36 10.90 -14.85 0.83
N ALA A 37 10.27 -14.00 1.65
CA ALA A 37 8.93 -14.27 2.18
C ALA A 37 7.87 -14.43 1.07
N ILE A 38 7.94 -13.61 0.02
CA ILE A 38 7.07 -13.69 -1.17
C ILE A 38 7.29 -15.00 -1.95
N LYS A 39 8.52 -15.53 -2.00
CA LYS A 39 8.77 -16.84 -2.62
C LYS A 39 8.11 -17.96 -1.83
N CYS A 40 8.08 -17.86 -0.50
CA CYS A 40 7.44 -18.83 0.37
C CYS A 40 5.91 -18.76 0.31
N ASP A 41 5.34 -17.55 0.39
CA ASP A 41 3.91 -17.31 0.22
C ASP A 41 3.65 -16.07 -0.66
N PRO A 42 3.38 -16.28 -1.96
CA PRO A 42 3.13 -15.18 -2.91
C PRO A 42 1.72 -14.59 -2.81
N LYS A 43 0.85 -15.13 -1.95
CA LYS A 43 -0.53 -14.65 -1.78
C LYS A 43 -0.67 -13.67 -0.63
N ASP A 44 0.30 -13.61 0.28
CA ASP A 44 0.27 -12.64 1.36
C ASP A 44 0.60 -11.23 0.85
N TYR A 45 -0.45 -10.43 0.69
CA TYR A 45 -0.39 -9.03 0.27
C TYR A 45 0.50 -8.16 1.17
N ARG A 46 0.67 -8.53 2.46
CA ARG A 46 1.43 -7.73 3.43
C ARG A 46 2.90 -7.65 3.06
N PHE A 47 3.46 -8.71 2.46
CA PHE A 47 4.87 -8.71 2.06
C PHE A 47 5.14 -7.71 0.94
N PHE A 48 4.24 -7.63 -0.06
CA PHE A 48 4.31 -6.63 -1.11
C PHE A 48 4.15 -5.21 -0.53
N GLY A 49 3.18 -4.99 0.36
CA GLY A 49 3.00 -3.68 1.00
C GLY A 49 4.18 -3.23 1.87
N ASN A 50 4.84 -4.16 2.56
CA ASN A 50 6.02 -3.86 3.37
C ASN A 50 7.28 -3.66 2.51
N ARG A 51 7.45 -4.45 1.43
CA ARG A 51 8.55 -4.27 0.48
C ARG A 51 8.41 -2.97 -0.32
N SER A 52 7.18 -2.60 -0.70
CA SER A 52 6.85 -1.29 -1.28
C SER A 52 7.34 -0.13 -0.39
N TYR A 53 7.11 -0.22 0.92
CA TYR A 53 7.61 0.79 1.86
C TYR A 53 9.14 0.86 1.87
N CYS A 54 9.81 -0.30 1.87
CA CYS A 54 11.26 -0.33 1.85
C CYS A 54 11.80 0.31 0.56
N TYR A 55 11.19 0.01 -0.60
CA TYR A 55 11.55 0.66 -1.86
C TYR A 55 11.30 2.17 -1.84
N TYR A 56 10.21 2.63 -1.22
CA TYR A 56 9.97 4.06 -1.03
C TYR A 56 11.08 4.73 -0.21
N CYS A 57 11.51 4.10 0.90
CA CYS A 57 12.62 4.60 1.73
C CYS A 57 13.98 4.54 1.04
N LEU A 58 14.14 3.66 0.04
CA LEU A 58 15.32 3.56 -0.81
C LEU A 58 15.23 4.45 -2.08
N GLU A 59 14.21 5.29 -2.19
CA GLU A 59 13.94 6.16 -3.34
C GLU A 59 13.71 5.40 -4.67
N GLN A 60 13.37 4.11 -4.58
CA GLN A 60 13.05 3.24 -5.70
C GLN A 60 11.54 3.29 -5.99
N TYR A 61 11.04 4.47 -6.33
CA TYR A 61 9.61 4.74 -6.45
C TYR A 61 8.86 3.87 -7.49
N PRO A 62 9.43 3.53 -8.67
CA PRO A 62 8.78 2.63 -9.61
C PRO A 62 8.52 1.23 -9.03
N GLN A 63 9.52 0.66 -8.32
CA GLN A 63 9.38 -0.62 -7.63
C GLN A 63 8.38 -0.52 -6.47
N ALA A 64 8.40 0.59 -5.72
CA ALA A 64 7.45 0.85 -4.65
C ALA A 64 6.00 0.87 -5.15
N LEU A 65 5.76 1.51 -6.31
CA LEU A 65 4.45 1.58 -6.93
C LEU A 65 3.96 0.19 -7.36
N ALA A 66 4.80 -0.56 -8.08
CA ALA A 66 4.44 -1.90 -8.55
C ALA A 66 4.05 -2.85 -7.41
N ASP A 67 4.82 -2.84 -6.30
CA ASP A 67 4.50 -3.65 -5.13
C ASP A 67 3.24 -3.17 -4.40
N ALA A 68 2.99 -1.85 -4.35
CA ALA A 68 1.76 -1.31 -3.75
C ALA A 68 0.53 -1.74 -4.56
N GLU A 69 0.59 -1.68 -5.89
CA GLU A 69 -0.48 -2.14 -6.77
C GLU A 69 -0.70 -3.65 -6.64
N ARG A 70 0.37 -4.43 -6.54
CA ARG A 70 0.25 -5.87 -6.31
C ARG A 70 -0.41 -6.18 -4.97
N SER A 71 -0.06 -5.44 -3.92
CA SER A 71 -0.70 -5.57 -2.61
C SER A 71 -2.19 -5.25 -2.66
N ILE A 72 -2.60 -4.22 -3.41
CA ILE A 72 -4.00 -3.84 -3.59
C ILE A 72 -4.77 -4.89 -4.40
N GLN A 73 -4.16 -5.43 -5.46
CA GLN A 73 -4.78 -6.49 -6.26
C GLN A 73 -5.09 -7.74 -5.42
N LEU A 74 -4.22 -8.07 -4.46
CA LEU A 74 -4.38 -9.22 -3.58
C LEU A 74 -5.34 -8.96 -2.41
N ALA A 75 -5.39 -7.73 -1.89
CA ALA A 75 -6.30 -7.32 -0.82
C ALA A 75 -6.81 -5.88 -1.02
N PRO A 76 -7.89 -5.70 -1.82
CA PRO A 76 -8.48 -4.39 -2.09
C PRO A 76 -9.08 -3.70 -0.87
N GLU A 77 -9.42 -4.45 0.17
CA GLU A 77 -9.92 -3.89 1.43
C GLU A 77 -8.81 -3.42 2.38
N TRP A 78 -7.53 -3.69 2.08
CA TRP A 78 -6.43 -3.34 2.97
C TRP A 78 -5.97 -1.88 2.79
N PRO A 79 -6.27 -0.96 3.73
CA PRO A 79 -6.06 0.47 3.51
C PRO A 79 -4.59 0.86 3.34
N LYS A 80 -3.67 0.09 3.96
CA LYS A 80 -2.23 0.37 3.87
C LYS A 80 -1.72 0.21 2.43
N GLY A 81 -2.30 -0.67 1.61
CA GLY A 81 -1.91 -0.84 0.21
C GLY A 81 -2.09 0.45 -0.59
N TYR A 82 -3.25 1.08 -0.46
CA TYR A 82 -3.54 2.39 -1.08
C TYR A 82 -2.67 3.50 -0.52
N PHE A 83 -2.37 3.48 0.78
CA PHE A 83 -1.44 4.45 1.36
C PHE A 83 -0.05 4.33 0.74
N ARG A 84 0.47 3.10 0.59
CA ARG A 84 1.76 2.86 -0.08
C ARG A 84 1.73 3.33 -1.54
N LYS A 85 0.64 3.06 -2.26
CA LYS A 85 0.46 3.52 -3.66
C LYS A 85 0.49 5.04 -3.74
N GLY A 86 -0.26 5.73 -2.87
CA GLY A 86 -0.29 7.19 -2.80
C GLY A 86 1.09 7.79 -2.51
N SER A 87 1.83 7.25 -1.55
CA SER A 87 3.20 7.70 -1.25
C SER A 87 4.15 7.52 -2.44
N ALA A 88 4.10 6.37 -3.12
CA ALA A 88 4.94 6.10 -4.28
C ALA A 88 4.62 7.03 -5.46
N LEU A 89 3.33 7.27 -5.74
CA LEU A 89 2.90 8.18 -6.81
C LEU A 89 3.26 9.63 -6.53
N MET A 90 3.07 10.11 -5.30
CA MET A 90 3.37 11.49 -4.95
C MET A 90 4.82 11.84 -5.25
N VAL A 91 5.76 10.96 -4.88
CA VAL A 91 7.19 11.23 -5.09
C VAL A 91 7.63 10.95 -6.53
N ASN A 92 7.13 9.87 -7.16
CA ASN A 92 7.42 9.61 -8.56
C ASN A 92 6.95 10.76 -9.47
N ASN A 93 5.77 11.32 -9.18
CA ASN A 93 5.21 12.43 -9.95
C ASN A 93 5.85 13.77 -9.57
N LEU A 94 6.25 13.98 -8.31
CA LEU A 94 7.05 15.14 -7.90
C LEU A 94 8.41 15.15 -8.60
N LEU A 95 9.10 14.01 -8.68
CA LEU A 95 10.37 13.92 -9.40
C LEU A 95 10.19 14.19 -10.90
N LYS A 96 9.12 13.66 -11.50
CA LYS A 96 8.78 13.97 -12.89
C LYS A 96 8.42 15.44 -13.09
N SER A 97 7.72 16.08 -12.15
CA SER A 97 7.35 17.50 -12.28
C SER A 97 8.54 18.43 -12.07
N ILE A 98 9.47 18.11 -11.17
CA ILE A 98 10.77 18.81 -11.05
C ILE A 98 11.56 18.68 -12.36
N MET A 99 11.54 17.51 -12.99
CA MET A 99 12.18 17.30 -14.30
C MET A 99 11.42 17.94 -15.48
N ALA A 100 10.10 18.09 -15.39
CA ALA A 100 9.23 18.54 -16.49
C ALA A 100 8.77 20.00 -16.39
N ASN A 101 9.03 20.70 -15.28
CA ASN A 101 8.70 22.10 -15.07
C ASN A 101 7.21 22.47 -15.29
N SER A 102 6.28 21.54 -15.07
CA SER A 102 4.83 21.77 -15.31
C SER A 102 3.97 21.14 -14.21
N LEU A 103 3.36 22.01 -13.39
CA LEU A 103 2.81 21.68 -12.06
C LEU A 103 1.34 21.20 -12.02
N THR A 104 0.65 21.06 -13.15
CA THR A 104 -0.82 21.30 -13.14
C THR A 104 -1.76 20.10 -13.29
N VAL A 105 -1.31 18.86 -13.52
CA VAL A 105 -2.24 17.74 -13.88
C VAL A 105 -2.35 16.62 -12.83
N TYR A 106 -1.54 16.62 -11.75
CA TYR A 106 -1.20 15.36 -11.08
C TYR A 106 -1.78 15.15 -9.66
N CYS A 107 -2.55 16.11 -9.13
CA CYS A 107 -3.06 16.07 -7.75
C CYS A 107 -4.26 15.14 -7.57
N GLU A 108 -5.07 14.89 -8.61
CA GLU A 108 -6.35 14.19 -8.46
C GLU A 108 -6.20 12.72 -8.09
N GLU A 109 -5.29 11.98 -8.72
CA GLU A 109 -5.15 10.54 -8.45
C GLU A 109 -4.54 10.25 -7.07
N ALA A 110 -3.60 11.08 -6.62
CA ALA A 110 -3.04 10.99 -5.27
C ALA A 110 -4.08 11.34 -4.20
N VAL A 111 -4.88 12.39 -4.44
CA VAL A 111 -6.00 12.78 -3.57
C VAL A 111 -7.07 11.69 -3.52
N ASN A 112 -7.41 11.08 -4.65
CA ASN A 112 -8.37 9.97 -4.73
C ASN A 112 -7.89 8.73 -3.96
N ASN A 113 -6.60 8.39 -4.05
CA ASN A 113 -6.04 7.29 -3.26
C ASN A 113 -6.05 7.57 -1.75
N LEU A 114 -5.77 8.81 -1.33
CA LEU A 114 -5.88 9.23 0.07
C LEU A 114 -7.34 9.21 0.56
N LEU A 115 -8.28 9.63 -0.28
CA LEU A 115 -9.71 9.57 0.01
C LEU A 115 -10.17 8.11 0.18
N ASN A 116 -9.73 7.21 -0.70
CA ASN A 116 -9.98 5.77 -0.58
C ASN A 116 -9.42 5.19 0.72
N CYS A 117 -8.21 5.58 1.14
CA CYS A 117 -7.66 5.18 2.44
C CYS A 117 -8.57 5.62 3.60
N LYS A 118 -9.05 6.86 3.58
CA LYS A 118 -9.94 7.39 4.62
C LYS A 118 -11.29 6.70 4.61
N VAL A 119 -11.89 6.47 3.44
CA VAL A 119 -13.16 5.76 3.30
C VAL A 119 -13.05 4.33 3.83
N LEU A 120 -12.00 3.58 3.47
CA LEU A 120 -11.79 2.23 3.99
C LEU A 120 -11.51 2.22 5.50
N GLN A 121 -10.74 3.18 6.03
CA GLN A 121 -10.55 3.33 7.48
C GLN A 121 -11.87 3.62 8.20
N LEU A 122 -12.71 4.50 7.64
CA LEU A 122 -14.04 4.79 8.17
C LEU A 122 -14.96 3.57 8.06
N MET A 123 -14.91 2.78 6.99
CA MET A 123 -15.68 1.53 6.86
C MET A 123 -15.31 0.51 7.93
N VAL A 124 -14.03 0.40 8.28
CA VAL A 124 -13.55 -0.49 9.36
C VAL A 124 -14.00 0.01 10.74
N ILE A 125 -14.12 1.33 10.95
CA ILE A 125 -14.61 1.94 12.20
C ILE A 125 -16.15 1.91 12.31
N SER A 126 -16.85 2.00 11.18
CA SER A 126 -18.31 2.20 11.12
C SER A 126 -19.12 0.91 10.91
N THR A 127 -18.72 -0.21 11.51
CA THR A 127 -19.52 -1.46 11.57
C THR A 127 -20.90 -1.33 12.25
N HIS A 128 -21.42 -0.12 12.46
CA HIS A 128 -22.81 0.18 12.81
C HIS A 128 -23.57 0.85 11.65
N LYS A 129 -24.02 0.03 10.69
CA LYS A 129 -25.27 0.09 9.88
C LYS A 129 -25.71 1.38 9.14
N HIS A 130 -25.09 2.54 9.35
CA HIS A 130 -25.57 3.85 8.81
C HIS A 130 -24.66 4.44 7.71
N PHE A 131 -23.59 3.75 7.33
CA PHE A 131 -22.55 4.33 6.46
C PHE A 131 -22.85 4.23 4.95
N VAL A 132 -23.64 3.25 4.51
CA VAL A 132 -23.99 3.07 3.09
C VAL A 132 -24.72 4.31 2.54
N ASP A 133 -25.60 4.93 3.34
CA ASP A 133 -26.35 6.13 2.97
C ASP A 133 -25.46 7.39 2.88
N LEU A 134 -24.36 7.42 3.62
CA LEU A 134 -23.40 8.54 3.59
C LEU A 134 -22.48 8.46 2.37
N VAL A 135 -22.06 7.24 1.99
CA VAL A 135 -21.24 7.01 0.78
C VAL A 135 -22.02 7.37 -0.48
N ILE A 136 -23.29 6.97 -0.58
CA ILE A 136 -24.16 7.33 -1.71
C ILE A 136 -24.32 8.86 -1.81
N ASN A 137 -24.46 9.56 -0.67
CA ASN A 137 -24.56 11.02 -0.66
C ASN A 137 -23.26 11.75 -1.00
N LEU A 138 -22.09 11.20 -0.63
CA LEU A 138 -20.80 11.84 -0.94
C LEU A 138 -20.46 11.76 -2.44
N TYR A 139 -20.81 10.65 -3.10
CA TYR A 139 -20.67 10.50 -4.55
C TYR A 139 -21.72 11.28 -5.35
N ALA A 140 -22.85 11.67 -4.74
CA ALA A 140 -23.86 12.52 -5.37
C ALA A 140 -23.46 14.01 -5.45
N PHE A 141 -22.41 14.44 -4.75
CA PHE A 141 -22.00 15.85 -4.66
C PHE A 141 -20.87 16.27 -5.62
N PHE A 142 -20.28 15.33 -6.36
CA PHE A 142 -19.33 15.64 -7.43
C PHE A 142 -19.99 15.36 -8.78
N PRO A 143 -20.51 16.39 -9.49
CA PRO A 143 -20.95 16.18 -10.85
C PRO A 143 -19.73 15.84 -11.71
N VAL A 144 -19.69 14.62 -12.24
CA VAL A 144 -18.80 14.26 -13.34
C VAL A 144 -19.23 15.11 -14.53
N THR A 145 -18.60 16.28 -14.72
CA THR A 145 -18.67 16.98 -15.99
C THR A 145 -17.86 16.16 -16.99
N ALA A 146 -18.58 15.33 -17.75
CA ALA A 146 -18.07 14.68 -18.93
C ALA A 146 -17.58 15.76 -19.90
N VAL A 147 -16.27 15.80 -20.14
CA VAL A 147 -15.69 16.51 -21.28
C VAL A 147 -15.77 15.56 -22.47
N THR A 148 -16.70 15.84 -23.38
CA THR A 148 -16.73 15.35 -24.76
C THR A 148 -15.71 16.11 -25.61
#